data_AF-A0A699KA80-F1
#
_entry.id   AF-A0A699KA80-F1
#
_cell.length_a   1.000
_cell.length_b   1.000
_cell.length_c   1.000
_cell.angle_alpha   90.00
_cell.angle_beta   90.00
_cell.angle_gamma   90.00
#
_symmetry.space_group_name_H-M   'P 1'
#
loop_
_entity.id
_entity.type
_entity.pdbx_description
1 polymer ?
#
loop_
_entity_poly.entity_id
_entity_poly.type
_entity_poly.pdbx_seq_one_letter_code
_entity_poly.pdbx_strand_id
1 'polypeptide(L)'
;AHKDLSTPWFADLANYHERNFIIKGITSQQKQKFFKDTRHYFWDDPYLFRTCADQTIRRCVAGKEAIDILNACHSGPTGGHYRANYTTKKFFDSGFYWPTIYKDAFELVKCCDSCQRQGKISQKDEMPHNSIQICKIFDMWGIDFIGPFPSSKGNKYILVAVDYLSKWVEAKALPTNDARVVVKFLKSLFSRFGTPKAIISDRGTHFCNDQFSRVMAKYGVTHRLSTAYHPQTSGQVEVTNRGLKRILERTVGENRALWSHKLEDTLLAFRTAFKTTRILERTVGENRALWSDKLENALWAFKTAFKTPVGCTPYRLVYGKACHLPLELELKHKAFWALKHANSDLKTAGDHRKLQLNELSELRDQAYENSLIYKERTKKLHEAKIKN
;
A
#
# COMPACT_ATOMS: atom_id res chain seq x y z
N ALA A 1 -24.51 -25.82 21.79
CA ALA A 1 -24.92 -26.47 23.04
C ALA A 1 -26.26 -25.89 23.43
N HIS A 2 -27.32 -26.57 23.00
CA HIS A 2 -28.71 -26.63 23.45
C HIS A 2 -29.34 -27.47 22.34
N LYS A 3 -29.27 -28.80 22.50
CA LYS A 3 -29.63 -29.77 21.45
C LYS A 3 -31.11 -30.13 21.45
N ASP A 4 -31.91 -29.43 22.25
CA ASP A 4 -33.36 -29.57 22.24
C ASP A 4 -33.98 -28.17 22.12
N LEU A 5 -34.58 -27.90 20.96
CA LEU A 5 -35.27 -26.64 20.64
C LEU A 5 -36.71 -26.63 21.18
N SER A 6 -37.20 -27.77 21.69
CA SER A 6 -38.59 -27.95 22.11
C SER A 6 -38.89 -27.28 23.46
N THR A 7 -37.91 -27.22 24.36
CA THR A 7 -38.09 -26.70 25.71
C THR A 7 -37.37 -25.35 25.86
N PRO A 8 -38.07 -24.27 26.25
CA PRO A 8 -37.45 -22.98 26.50
C PRO A 8 -36.31 -23.08 27.53
N TRP A 9 -35.21 -22.35 27.30
CA TRP A 9 -34.08 -22.31 28.24
C TRP A 9 -34.48 -21.83 29.64
N PHE A 10 -35.60 -21.11 29.73
CA PHE A 10 -36.16 -20.55 30.95
C PHE A 10 -37.32 -21.37 31.54
N ALA A 11 -37.62 -22.57 31.03
CA ALA A 11 -38.77 -23.37 31.46
C ALA A 11 -38.82 -23.57 32.98
N ASP A 12 -37.68 -23.89 33.61
CA ASP A 12 -37.60 -24.07 35.07
C ASP A 12 -37.86 -22.76 35.85
N LEU A 13 -37.47 -21.61 35.30
CA LEU A 13 -37.73 -20.31 35.91
C LEU A 13 -39.22 -19.95 35.83
N ALA A 14 -39.86 -20.24 34.69
CA ALA A 14 -41.30 -20.06 34.52
C ALA A 14 -42.08 -20.96 35.48
N ASN A 15 -41.77 -22.26 35.52
CA ASN A 15 -42.41 -23.23 36.41
C ASN A 15 -42.28 -22.87 37.89
N TYR A 16 -41.13 -22.32 38.30
CA TYR A 16 -40.93 -21.85 39.66
C TYR A 16 -41.80 -20.63 39.98
N HIS A 17 -41.87 -19.63 39.10
CA HIS A 17 -42.68 -18.44 39.34
C HIS A 17 -44.19 -18.70 39.23
N GLU A 18 -44.62 -19.64 38.37
CA GLU A 18 -46.04 -20.01 38.22
C GLU A 18 -46.52 -20.91 39.37
N ARG A 19 -45.73 -21.93 39.74
CA ARG A 19 -46.20 -23.03 40.63
C ARG A 19 -45.27 -23.37 41.79
N ASN A 20 -44.24 -22.57 42.06
CA ASN A 20 -43.20 -22.85 43.05
C ASN A 20 -42.51 -24.22 42.84
N PHE A 21 -42.43 -24.70 41.60
CA PHE A 21 -41.77 -25.96 41.29
C PHE A 21 -40.25 -25.84 41.43
N ILE A 22 -39.64 -26.71 42.23
CA ILE A 22 -38.19 -26.75 42.45
C ILE A 22 -37.60 -27.96 41.73
N ILE A 23 -36.56 -27.72 40.92
CA ILE A 23 -35.83 -28.78 40.22
C ILE A 23 -35.27 -29.79 41.24
N LYS A 24 -35.62 -31.06 41.06
CA LYS A 24 -35.09 -32.17 41.91
C LYS A 24 -33.73 -32.63 41.39
N GLY A 25 -32.84 -33.04 42.29
CA GLY A 25 -31.53 -33.62 41.94
C GLY A 25 -30.41 -32.63 41.60
N ILE A 26 -30.60 -31.32 41.80
CA ILE A 26 -29.56 -30.31 41.60
C ILE A 26 -28.61 -30.21 42.79
N THR A 27 -27.35 -29.83 42.55
CA THR A 27 -26.36 -29.63 43.61
C THR A 27 -26.67 -28.38 44.45
N SER A 28 -26.13 -28.31 45.67
CA SER A 28 -26.31 -27.14 46.55
C SER A 28 -25.87 -25.82 45.88
N GLN A 29 -24.76 -25.85 45.13
CA GLN A 29 -24.25 -24.70 44.38
C GLN A 29 -25.21 -24.27 43.25
N GLN A 30 -25.75 -25.24 42.49
CA GLN A 30 -26.72 -24.97 41.44
C GLN A 30 -28.02 -24.39 42.00
N LYS A 31 -28.47 -24.90 43.16
CA LYS A 31 -29.65 -24.40 43.86
C LYS A 31 -29.47 -22.95 44.32
N GLN A 32 -28.32 -22.60 44.90
CA GLN A 32 -28.01 -21.22 45.26
C GLN A 32 -27.99 -20.28 44.05
N LYS A 33 -27.37 -20.71 42.95
CA LYS A 33 -27.36 -19.95 41.69
C LYS A 33 -28.77 -19.75 41.15
N PHE A 34 -29.58 -20.81 41.12
CA PHE A 34 -30.96 -20.76 40.67
C PHE A 34 -31.73 -19.66 41.39
N PHE A 35 -31.78 -19.71 42.74
CA PHE A 35 -32.50 -18.69 43.54
C PHE A 35 -31.96 -17.28 43.40
N LYS A 36 -30.66 -17.12 43.10
CA LYS A 36 -30.09 -15.81 42.80
C LYS A 36 -30.61 -15.30 41.46
N ASP A 37 -30.60 -16.15 40.45
CA ASP A 37 -31.05 -15.80 39.10
C ASP A 37 -32.56 -15.51 39.09
N THR A 38 -33.39 -16.28 39.82
CA THR A 38 -34.86 -16.14 39.84
C THR A 38 -35.34 -14.75 40.26
N ARG A 39 -34.56 -14.03 41.11
CA ARG A 39 -34.88 -12.67 41.57
C ARG A 39 -34.93 -11.64 40.43
N HIS A 40 -34.27 -11.93 39.32
CA HIS A 40 -34.24 -11.04 38.16
C HIS A 40 -35.38 -11.30 37.18
N TYR A 41 -36.18 -12.34 37.41
CA TYR A 41 -37.28 -12.74 36.54
C TYR A 41 -38.61 -12.63 37.27
N PHE A 42 -39.68 -12.45 36.51
CA PHE A 42 -41.04 -12.58 37.01
C PHE A 42 -41.93 -13.13 35.89
N TRP A 43 -42.99 -13.83 36.29
CA TRP A 43 -43.96 -14.43 35.39
C TRP A 43 -45.19 -13.53 35.26
N ASP A 44 -45.61 -13.27 34.04
CA ASP A 44 -46.86 -12.59 33.71
C ASP A 44 -47.47 -13.32 32.51
N ASP A 45 -48.49 -14.13 32.79
CA ASP A 45 -48.99 -15.17 31.89
C ASP A 45 -49.33 -14.62 30.48
N PRO A 46 -48.84 -15.26 29.38
CA PRO A 46 -48.08 -16.51 29.30
C PRO A 46 -46.55 -16.33 29.18
N TYR A 47 -46.01 -15.19 29.61
CA TYR A 47 -44.63 -14.81 29.33
C TYR A 47 -43.76 -14.65 30.58
N LEU A 48 -42.48 -15.00 30.43
CA LEU A 48 -41.47 -14.70 31.42
C LEU A 48 -40.78 -13.37 31.08
N PHE A 49 -40.68 -12.48 32.05
CA PHE A 49 -39.98 -11.21 31.91
C PHE A 49 -38.72 -11.19 32.77
N ARG A 50 -37.73 -10.39 32.35
CA ARG A 50 -36.48 -10.15 33.07
C ARG A 50 -36.26 -8.66 33.29
N THR A 51 -35.95 -8.29 34.52
CA THR A 51 -35.39 -6.96 34.84
C THR A 51 -33.88 -6.98 34.54
N CYS A 52 -33.49 -6.22 33.53
CA CYS A 52 -32.10 -6.13 33.08
C CYS A 52 -31.29 -5.12 33.91
N ALA A 53 -29.97 -5.11 33.72
CA ALA A 53 -29.07 -4.24 34.49
C ALA A 53 -29.32 -2.73 34.26
N ASP A 54 -29.88 -2.38 33.11
CA ASP A 54 -30.35 -1.03 32.76
C ASP A 54 -31.76 -0.73 33.28
N GLN A 55 -32.25 -1.54 34.22
CA GLN A 55 -33.60 -1.46 34.82
C GLN A 55 -34.75 -1.62 33.83
N THR A 56 -34.46 -1.95 32.57
CA THR A 56 -35.48 -2.17 31.55
C THR A 56 -35.99 -3.61 31.65
N ILE A 57 -37.31 -3.74 31.61
CA ILE A 57 -38.00 -5.03 31.61
C ILE A 57 -38.04 -5.57 30.18
N ARG A 58 -37.65 -6.84 30.00
CA ARG A 58 -37.60 -7.48 28.69
C ARG A 58 -38.23 -8.87 28.73
N ARG A 59 -39.00 -9.22 27.70
CA ARG A 59 -39.63 -10.53 27.52
C ARG A 59 -38.58 -11.55 27.14
N CYS A 60 -38.50 -12.65 27.89
CA CYS A 60 -37.63 -13.77 27.57
C CYS A 60 -38.20 -14.53 26.38
N VAL A 61 -37.37 -14.76 25.37
CA VAL A 61 -37.74 -15.53 24.18
C VAL A 61 -36.87 -16.78 24.07
N ALA A 62 -37.37 -17.79 23.37
CA ALA A 62 -36.72 -19.11 23.25
C ALA A 62 -36.94 -19.74 21.87
N GLY A 63 -36.05 -20.68 21.51
CA GLY A 63 -36.16 -21.50 20.30
C GLY A 63 -36.31 -20.70 19.00
N LYS A 64 -37.26 -21.14 18.17
CA LYS A 64 -37.52 -20.61 16.83
C LYS A 64 -37.94 -19.14 16.85
N GLU A 65 -38.75 -18.73 17.82
CA GLU A 65 -39.24 -17.36 17.95
C GLU A 65 -38.10 -16.35 18.02
N ALA A 66 -37.09 -16.59 18.87
CA ALA A 66 -36.01 -15.63 19.00
C ALA A 66 -35.09 -15.57 17.79
N ILE A 67 -34.93 -16.70 17.08
CA ILE A 67 -34.20 -16.74 15.81
C ILE A 67 -34.95 -15.88 14.79
N ASP A 68 -36.27 -15.97 14.73
CA ASP A 68 -37.09 -15.19 13.81
C ASP A 68 -37.07 -13.69 14.15
N ILE A 69 -37.13 -13.34 15.44
CA ILE A 69 -36.95 -11.95 15.90
C ILE A 69 -35.55 -11.44 15.54
N LEU A 70 -34.50 -12.23 15.80
CA LEU A 70 -33.12 -11.85 15.50
C LEU A 70 -32.91 -11.64 13.99
N ASN A 71 -33.49 -12.52 13.16
CA ASN A 71 -33.51 -12.38 11.71
C ASN A 71 -34.26 -11.11 11.28
N ALA A 72 -35.40 -10.80 11.89
CA ALA A 72 -36.13 -9.56 11.61
C ALA A 72 -35.31 -8.32 12.00
N CYS A 73 -34.61 -8.34 13.13
CA CYS A 73 -33.72 -7.26 13.55
C CYS A 73 -32.51 -7.05 12.61
N HIS A 74 -32.08 -8.09 11.89
CA HIS A 74 -30.94 -8.02 10.96
C HIS A 74 -31.36 -7.75 9.51
N SER A 75 -32.28 -8.55 8.99
CA SER A 75 -32.68 -8.59 7.57
C SER A 75 -34.12 -8.11 7.31
N GLY A 76 -34.89 -7.79 8.34
CA GLY A 76 -36.23 -7.24 8.17
C GLY A 76 -36.24 -5.84 7.55
N PRO A 77 -37.43 -5.26 7.30
CA PRO A 77 -37.58 -3.95 6.67
C PRO A 77 -36.83 -2.83 7.40
N THR A 78 -36.74 -2.93 8.72
CA THR A 78 -35.98 -2.01 9.57
C THR A 78 -34.60 -2.53 9.94
N GLY A 79 -34.20 -3.73 9.49
CA GLY A 79 -33.01 -4.46 9.93
C GLY A 79 -31.70 -3.88 9.38
N GLY A 80 -31.66 -3.51 8.09
CA GLY A 80 -30.56 -2.76 7.49
C GLY A 80 -29.19 -3.46 7.47
N HIS A 81 -29.13 -4.78 7.75
CA HIS A 81 -27.90 -5.59 7.70
C HIS A 81 -26.73 -5.04 8.56
N TYR A 82 -27.05 -4.40 9.69
CA TYR A 82 -26.02 -3.85 10.57
C TYR A 82 -25.18 -4.95 11.26
N ARG A 83 -24.04 -4.53 11.83
CA ARG A 83 -23.15 -5.39 12.62
C ARG A 83 -23.87 -5.98 13.83
N ALA A 84 -23.38 -7.13 14.28
CA ALA A 84 -23.97 -7.92 15.38
C ALA A 84 -24.29 -7.11 16.65
N ASN A 85 -23.43 -6.16 17.04
CA ASN A 85 -23.66 -5.30 18.21
C ASN A 85 -24.93 -4.45 18.06
N TYR A 86 -25.17 -3.90 16.87
CA TYR A 86 -26.34 -3.06 16.60
C TYR A 86 -27.61 -3.91 16.45
N THR A 87 -27.50 -5.08 15.82
CA THR A 87 -28.60 -6.06 15.78
C THR A 87 -29.00 -6.50 17.19
N THR A 88 -28.02 -6.78 18.06
CA THR A 88 -28.27 -7.12 19.46
C THR A 88 -28.91 -5.96 20.21
N LYS A 89 -28.44 -4.73 19.97
CA LYS A 89 -29.05 -3.54 20.57
C LYS A 89 -30.51 -3.39 20.15
N LYS A 90 -30.83 -3.53 18.87
CA LYS A 90 -32.23 -3.51 18.38
C LYS A 90 -33.10 -4.58 19.02
N PHE A 91 -32.56 -5.78 19.21
CA PHE A 91 -33.26 -6.85 19.89
C PHE A 91 -33.65 -6.46 21.32
N PHE A 92 -32.72 -5.84 22.06
CA PHE A 92 -32.98 -5.32 23.41
C PHE A 92 -33.90 -4.10 23.43
N ASP A 93 -33.74 -3.18 22.50
CA ASP A 93 -34.58 -1.97 22.37
C ASP A 93 -36.02 -2.33 21.98
N SER A 94 -36.21 -3.47 21.32
CA SER A 94 -37.54 -4.06 21.03
C SER A 94 -38.16 -4.80 22.22
N GLY A 95 -37.50 -4.79 23.38
CA GLY A 95 -38.03 -5.38 24.61
C GLY A 95 -37.82 -6.88 24.75
N PHE A 96 -36.91 -7.51 24.00
CA PHE A 96 -36.66 -8.95 24.09
C PHE A 96 -35.35 -9.29 24.80
N TYR A 97 -35.32 -10.42 25.50
CA TYR A 97 -34.15 -10.94 26.19
C TYR A 97 -33.85 -12.37 25.75
N TRP A 98 -32.57 -12.60 25.41
CA TRP A 98 -32.04 -13.92 25.07
C TRP A 98 -30.59 -14.04 25.58
N PRO A 99 -30.23 -15.07 26.37
CA PRO A 99 -28.94 -15.13 27.07
C PRO A 99 -27.70 -15.09 26.18
N THR A 100 -27.74 -15.74 25.02
CA THR A 100 -26.60 -15.87 24.10
C THR A 100 -26.66 -14.89 22.93
N ILE A 101 -27.42 -13.80 23.05
CA ILE A 101 -27.82 -12.96 21.92
C ILE A 101 -26.63 -12.36 21.17
N TYR A 102 -25.58 -11.95 21.88
CA TYR A 102 -24.36 -11.44 21.27
C TYR A 102 -23.65 -12.48 20.40
N LYS A 103 -23.59 -13.73 20.88
CA LYS A 103 -22.97 -14.84 20.16
C LYS A 103 -23.80 -15.22 18.93
N ASP A 104 -25.10 -15.34 19.12
CA ASP A 104 -26.01 -15.78 18.05
C ASP A 104 -26.16 -14.70 16.97
N ALA A 105 -26.18 -13.41 17.35
CA ALA A 105 -26.14 -12.29 16.41
C ALA A 105 -24.82 -12.25 15.62
N PHE A 106 -23.68 -12.59 16.26
CA PHE A 106 -22.40 -12.67 15.57
C PHE A 106 -22.38 -13.79 14.53
N GLU A 107 -22.83 -14.98 14.90
CA GLU A 107 -22.92 -16.11 13.96
C GLU A 107 -23.91 -15.83 12.82
N LEU A 108 -25.05 -15.17 13.10
CA LEU A 108 -26.00 -14.77 12.07
C LEU A 108 -25.36 -13.85 11.03
N VAL A 109 -24.69 -12.77 11.47
CA VAL A 109 -24.04 -11.80 10.56
C VAL A 109 -22.91 -12.46 9.77
N LYS A 110 -22.16 -13.36 10.42
CA LYS A 110 -21.08 -14.12 9.77
C LYS A 110 -21.60 -15.05 8.68
N CYS A 111 -22.79 -15.65 8.85
CA CYS A 111 -23.41 -16.54 7.88
C CYS A 111 -24.27 -15.81 6.82
N CYS A 112 -24.47 -14.50 6.95
CA CYS A 112 -25.33 -13.73 6.05
C CYS A 112 -24.63 -13.41 4.71
N ASP A 113 -25.10 -14.04 3.63
CA ASP A 113 -24.53 -13.90 2.26
C ASP A 113 -24.46 -12.44 1.80
N SER A 114 -25.53 -11.65 2.00
CA SER A 114 -25.56 -10.23 1.64
C SER A 114 -24.44 -9.44 2.36
N CYS A 115 -24.25 -9.68 3.65
CA CYS A 115 -23.19 -9.03 4.43
C CYS A 115 -21.79 -9.49 4.01
N GLN A 116 -21.61 -10.78 3.70
CA GLN A 116 -20.31 -11.31 3.29
C GLN A 116 -19.89 -10.78 1.90
N ARG A 117 -20.84 -10.65 0.96
CA ARG A 117 -20.57 -10.11 -0.38
C ARG A 117 -20.27 -8.61 -0.39
N GLN A 118 -20.92 -7.85 0.48
CA GLN A 118 -20.74 -6.39 0.58
C GLN A 118 -19.66 -5.97 1.61
N GLY A 119 -19.08 -6.95 2.32
CA GLY A 119 -18.02 -6.72 3.28
C GLY A 119 -16.84 -6.01 2.63
N LYS A 120 -16.28 -4.99 3.32
CA LYS A 120 -15.02 -4.39 2.88
C LYS A 120 -13.90 -5.41 3.09
N ILE A 121 -13.13 -5.67 2.02
CA ILE A 121 -11.88 -6.41 2.09
C ILE A 121 -10.98 -5.70 3.10
N SER A 122 -10.59 -6.40 4.15
CA SER A 122 -9.75 -5.89 5.22
C SER A 122 -8.28 -6.19 4.93
N GLN A 123 -7.36 -5.55 5.66
CA GLN A 123 -5.92 -5.87 5.54
C GLN A 123 -5.59 -7.34 5.84
N LYS A 124 -6.47 -8.07 6.56
CA LYS A 124 -6.28 -9.50 6.86
C LYS A 124 -6.53 -10.39 5.65
N ASP A 125 -7.25 -9.87 4.66
CA ASP A 125 -7.58 -10.55 3.41
C ASP A 125 -6.53 -10.27 2.31
N GLU A 126 -5.49 -9.48 2.61
CA GLU A 126 -4.37 -9.21 1.70
C GLU A 126 -3.46 -10.43 1.56
N MET A 127 -3.05 -10.76 0.33
CA MET A 127 -2.19 -11.91 0.07
C MET A 127 -0.75 -11.72 0.61
N PRO A 128 -0.08 -12.79 1.08
CA PRO A 128 1.31 -12.76 1.51
C PRO A 128 2.25 -12.21 0.41
N HIS A 129 3.25 -11.45 0.82
CA HIS A 129 4.13 -10.73 -0.10
C HIS A 129 5.08 -11.67 -0.85
N ASN A 130 4.99 -11.71 -2.18
CA ASN A 130 5.99 -12.35 -3.03
C ASN A 130 6.97 -11.30 -3.56
N SER A 131 8.15 -11.20 -2.95
CA SER A 131 9.19 -10.28 -3.41
C SER A 131 9.74 -10.75 -4.75
N ILE A 132 9.63 -9.91 -5.77
CA ILE A 132 10.32 -10.12 -7.04
C ILE A 132 11.83 -9.95 -6.77
N GLN A 133 12.58 -11.05 -6.89
CA GLN A 133 14.04 -11.02 -6.90
C GLN A 133 14.49 -10.26 -8.14
N ILE A 134 15.11 -9.09 -7.94
CA ILE A 134 15.59 -8.21 -9.01
C ILE A 134 17.10 -8.25 -8.95
N CYS A 135 17.74 -8.84 -9.95
CA CYS A 135 19.16 -9.23 -9.88
C CYS A 135 20.15 -8.11 -10.24
N LYS A 136 19.81 -7.14 -11.10
CA LYS A 136 20.72 -6.04 -11.52
C LYS A 136 19.98 -4.73 -11.81
N ILE A 137 20.70 -3.61 -11.79
CA ILE A 137 20.18 -2.28 -12.18
C ILE A 137 19.78 -2.35 -13.66
N PHE A 138 18.60 -1.81 -14.01
CA PHE A 138 18.00 -1.82 -15.35
C PHE A 138 17.57 -3.20 -15.89
N ASP A 139 17.63 -4.28 -15.10
CA ASP A 139 17.11 -5.59 -15.53
C ASP A 139 15.56 -5.60 -15.60
N MET A 140 14.89 -4.79 -14.80
CA MET A 140 13.43 -4.80 -14.71
C MET A 140 12.86 -3.39 -14.61
N TRP A 141 11.97 -3.06 -15.55
CA TRP A 141 11.32 -1.76 -15.62
C TRP A 141 9.83 -1.89 -15.44
N GLY A 142 9.23 -0.93 -14.76
CA GLY A 142 7.77 -0.80 -14.68
C GLY A 142 7.33 0.40 -15.48
N ILE A 143 6.31 0.21 -16.31
CA ILE A 143 5.76 1.26 -17.17
C ILE A 143 4.29 1.49 -16.89
N ASP A 144 3.87 2.74 -16.97
CA ASP A 144 2.48 3.14 -16.75
C ASP A 144 2.19 4.51 -17.38
N PHE A 145 0.91 4.77 -17.67
CA PHE A 145 0.45 6.07 -18.13
C PHE A 145 -0.14 6.89 -16.99
N ILE A 146 0.15 8.19 -16.99
CA ILE A 146 -0.53 9.18 -16.16
C ILE A 146 -1.35 10.09 -17.06
N GLY A 147 -2.65 10.22 -16.77
CA GLY A 147 -3.56 11.10 -17.49
C GLY A 147 -4.99 10.55 -17.56
N PRO A 148 -5.86 11.15 -18.38
CA PRO A 148 -5.58 12.32 -19.23
C PRO A 148 -5.44 13.62 -18.42
N PHE A 149 -4.56 14.51 -18.89
CA PHE A 149 -4.37 15.87 -18.39
C PHE A 149 -5.02 16.89 -19.36
N PRO A 150 -5.25 18.15 -18.91
CA PRO A 150 -5.53 19.25 -19.82
C PRO A 150 -4.48 19.36 -20.92
N SER A 151 -4.87 19.68 -22.15
CA SER A 151 -3.94 19.75 -23.28
C SER A 151 -2.85 20.80 -23.02
N SER A 152 -1.57 20.39 -23.09
CA SER A 152 -0.41 21.26 -22.99
C SER A 152 0.47 21.05 -24.21
N LYS A 153 0.49 22.02 -25.13
CA LYS A 153 1.12 21.91 -26.47
C LYS A 153 0.72 20.64 -27.24
N GLY A 154 -0.55 20.23 -27.12
CA GLY A 154 -1.08 19.02 -27.73
C GLY A 154 -0.82 17.72 -26.95
N ASN A 155 -0.04 17.75 -25.86
CA ASN A 155 0.17 16.60 -24.99
C ASN A 155 -0.93 16.48 -23.96
N LYS A 156 -1.37 15.24 -23.70
CA LYS A 156 -2.45 14.90 -22.74
C LYS A 156 -2.06 13.78 -21.78
N TYR A 157 -1.00 13.03 -22.08
CA TYR A 157 -0.58 11.87 -21.32
C TYR A 157 0.90 11.98 -20.96
N ILE A 158 1.29 11.31 -19.89
CA ILE A 158 2.69 11.09 -19.54
C ILE A 158 2.91 9.59 -19.48
N LEU A 159 3.84 9.07 -20.27
CA LEU A 159 4.31 7.70 -20.13
C LEU A 159 5.51 7.69 -19.20
N VAL A 160 5.45 6.90 -18.14
CA VAL A 160 6.49 6.77 -17.11
C VAL A 160 7.12 5.38 -17.21
N ALA A 161 8.44 5.31 -17.02
CA ALA A 161 9.20 4.09 -16.89
C ALA A 161 10.12 4.18 -15.66
N VAL A 162 10.04 3.19 -14.78
CA VAL A 162 10.74 3.16 -13.50
C VAL A 162 11.58 1.89 -13.40
N ASP A 163 12.89 2.04 -13.14
CA ASP A 163 13.75 0.90 -12.80
C ASP A 163 13.41 0.38 -11.40
N TYR A 164 13.17 -0.92 -11.28
CA TYR A 164 12.71 -1.50 -10.02
C TYR A 164 13.78 -1.51 -8.92
N LEU A 165 15.08 -1.53 -9.25
CA LEU A 165 16.15 -1.62 -8.26
C LEU A 165 16.59 -0.23 -7.77
N SER A 166 17.11 0.59 -8.68
CA SER A 166 17.63 1.93 -8.39
C SER A 166 16.54 2.98 -8.15
N LYS A 167 15.29 2.67 -8.52
CA LYS A 167 14.16 3.63 -8.55
C LYS A 167 14.39 4.78 -9.52
N TRP A 168 15.27 4.60 -10.50
CA TRP A 168 15.46 5.59 -11.57
C TRP A 168 14.17 5.75 -12.37
N VAL A 169 13.80 7.00 -12.65
CA VAL A 169 12.55 7.33 -13.34
C VAL A 169 12.84 8.06 -14.64
N GLU A 170 12.21 7.62 -15.72
CA GLU A 170 12.14 8.30 -17.01
C GLU A 170 10.68 8.55 -17.34
N ALA A 171 10.34 9.72 -17.88
CA ALA A 171 8.98 9.96 -18.36
C ALA A 171 8.98 10.83 -19.61
N LYS A 172 7.87 10.76 -20.36
CA LYS A 172 7.70 11.53 -21.59
C LYS A 172 6.26 11.99 -21.74
N ALA A 173 6.09 13.28 -22.04
CA ALA A 173 4.80 13.85 -22.42
C ALA A 173 4.40 13.38 -23.83
N LEU A 174 3.15 12.95 -23.99
CA LEU A 174 2.61 12.36 -25.20
C LEU A 174 1.20 12.90 -25.52
N PRO A 175 0.84 13.05 -26.81
CA PRO A 175 -0.49 13.49 -27.24
C PRO A 175 -1.55 12.40 -27.11
N THR A 176 -1.16 11.14 -27.31
CA THR A 176 -2.03 9.96 -27.26
C THR A 176 -1.44 8.89 -26.36
N ASN A 177 -2.24 7.89 -26.02
CA ASN A 177 -1.84 6.70 -25.27
C ASN A 177 -1.68 5.47 -26.18
N ASP A 178 -1.34 5.65 -27.46
CA ASP A 178 -1.27 4.54 -28.42
C ASP A 178 -0.01 3.68 -28.27
N ALA A 179 -0.09 2.41 -28.70
CA ALA A 179 1.04 1.50 -28.73
C ALA A 179 2.26 2.04 -29.50
N ARG A 180 2.02 2.82 -30.57
CA ARG A 180 3.08 3.41 -31.40
C ARG A 180 3.98 4.36 -30.61
N VAL A 181 3.38 5.22 -29.77
CA VAL A 181 4.14 6.18 -28.96
C VAL A 181 4.90 5.49 -27.83
N VAL A 182 4.30 4.43 -27.24
CA VAL A 182 4.96 3.57 -26.24
C VAL A 182 6.22 2.93 -26.84
N VAL A 183 6.10 2.28 -27.99
CA VAL A 183 7.23 1.61 -28.66
C VAL A 183 8.34 2.60 -29.00
N LYS A 184 8.00 3.81 -29.47
CA LYS A 184 9.00 4.86 -29.76
C LYS A 184 9.76 5.27 -28.50
N PHE A 185 9.06 5.40 -27.37
CA PHE A 185 9.67 5.73 -26.09
C PHE A 185 10.58 4.60 -25.59
N LEU A 186 10.12 3.34 -25.63
CA LEU A 186 10.91 2.19 -25.18
C LEU A 186 12.18 2.00 -26.00
N LYS A 187 12.12 2.14 -27.33
CA LYS A 187 13.33 2.09 -28.18
C LYS A 187 14.38 3.13 -27.78
N SER A 188 13.93 4.34 -27.44
CA SER A 188 14.81 5.43 -26.96
C SER A 188 15.36 5.17 -25.56
N LEU A 189 14.67 4.39 -24.73
CA LEU A 189 15.20 3.93 -23.44
C LEU A 189 16.24 2.83 -23.64
N PHE A 190 15.92 1.83 -24.47
CA PHE A 190 16.81 0.70 -24.73
C PHE A 190 18.14 1.14 -25.35
N SER A 191 18.14 2.18 -26.19
CA SER A 191 19.36 2.75 -26.76
C SER A 191 20.23 3.49 -25.74
N ARG A 192 19.66 3.97 -24.62
CA ARG A 192 20.39 4.74 -23.59
C ARG A 192 20.88 3.87 -22.44
N PHE A 193 20.03 2.95 -21.97
CA PHE A 193 20.27 2.18 -20.75
C PHE A 193 20.50 0.68 -21.01
N GLY A 194 20.40 0.24 -22.26
CA GLY A 194 20.41 -1.17 -22.61
C GLY A 194 19.01 -1.79 -22.54
N THR A 195 18.93 -3.05 -22.96
CA THR A 195 17.67 -3.79 -23.03
C THR A 195 17.41 -4.51 -21.71
N PRO A 196 16.26 -4.28 -21.04
CA PRO A 196 15.93 -4.95 -19.79
C PRO A 196 15.55 -6.42 -20.03
N LYS A 197 15.64 -7.25 -19.00
CA LYS A 197 15.16 -8.63 -19.06
C LYS A 197 13.64 -8.70 -19.01
N ALA A 198 13.01 -7.80 -18.25
CA ALA A 198 11.56 -7.77 -18.14
C ALA A 198 10.99 -6.36 -18.03
N ILE A 199 9.78 -6.18 -18.57
CA ILE A 199 8.95 -4.99 -18.39
C ILE A 199 7.64 -5.39 -17.73
N ILE A 200 7.23 -4.64 -16.72
CA ILE A 200 5.96 -4.79 -16.01
C ILE A 200 5.03 -3.65 -16.42
N SER A 201 3.80 -3.95 -16.81
CA SER A 201 2.75 -2.95 -17.08
C SER A 201 1.40 -3.41 -16.56
N ASP A 202 0.39 -2.53 -16.61
CA ASP A 202 -0.99 -2.94 -16.46
C ASP A 202 -1.50 -3.71 -17.70
N ARG A 203 -2.78 -4.13 -17.65
CA ARG A 203 -3.47 -4.82 -18.76
C ARG A 203 -4.11 -3.87 -19.78
N GLY A 204 -3.71 -2.61 -19.81
CA GLY A 204 -4.21 -1.63 -20.76
C GLY A 204 -3.94 -2.06 -22.21
N THR A 205 -4.89 -1.79 -23.11
CA THR A 205 -4.80 -2.13 -24.55
C THR A 205 -3.57 -1.52 -25.24
N HIS A 206 -3.07 -0.41 -24.69
CA HIS A 206 -1.86 0.27 -25.15
C HIS A 206 -0.55 -0.48 -24.85
N PHE A 207 -0.55 -1.37 -23.86
CA PHE A 207 0.55 -2.30 -23.57
C PHE A 207 0.24 -3.74 -24.03
N CYS A 208 -1.03 -4.13 -24.08
CA CYS A 208 -1.50 -5.44 -24.54
C CYS A 208 -1.95 -5.40 -26.01
N ASN A 209 -0.99 -5.47 -26.94
CA ASN A 209 -1.28 -5.52 -28.38
C ASN A 209 -0.12 -6.17 -29.15
N ASP A 210 -0.40 -6.62 -30.37
CA ASP A 210 0.58 -7.33 -31.20
C ASP A 210 1.81 -6.49 -31.54
N GLN A 211 1.65 -5.17 -31.68
CA GLN A 211 2.78 -4.28 -31.98
C GLN A 211 3.78 -4.26 -30.82
N PHE A 212 3.28 -4.15 -29.59
CA PHE A 212 4.10 -4.19 -28.38
C PHE A 212 4.75 -5.57 -28.21
N SER A 213 3.98 -6.65 -28.35
CA SER A 213 4.47 -8.04 -28.25
C SER A 213 5.60 -8.33 -29.26
N ARG A 214 5.46 -7.89 -30.52
CA ARG A 214 6.52 -8.02 -31.54
C ARG A 214 7.81 -7.30 -31.16
N VAL A 215 7.71 -6.13 -30.54
CA VAL A 215 8.89 -5.37 -30.10
C VAL A 215 9.54 -6.06 -28.90
N MET A 216 8.76 -6.52 -27.93
CA MET A 216 9.28 -7.27 -26.79
C MET A 216 10.03 -8.53 -27.25
N ALA A 217 9.44 -9.30 -28.16
CA ALA A 217 10.08 -10.47 -28.76
C ALA A 217 11.37 -10.13 -29.51
N LYS A 218 11.37 -9.05 -30.32
CA LYS A 218 12.56 -8.61 -31.07
C LYS A 218 13.75 -8.28 -30.16
N TYR A 219 13.50 -7.70 -29.00
CA TYR A 219 14.55 -7.32 -28.05
C TYR A 219 14.78 -8.39 -26.97
N GLY A 220 14.07 -9.53 -27.00
CA GLY A 220 14.17 -10.58 -25.98
C GLY A 220 13.68 -10.16 -24.59
N VAL A 221 12.80 -9.16 -24.52
CA VAL A 221 12.24 -8.64 -23.26
C VAL A 221 11.03 -9.45 -22.85
N THR A 222 10.99 -9.93 -21.61
CA THR A 222 9.80 -10.60 -21.06
C THR A 222 8.78 -9.57 -20.58
N HIS A 223 7.60 -9.53 -21.20
CA HIS A 223 6.51 -8.67 -20.75
C HIS A 223 5.69 -9.37 -19.66
N ARG A 224 5.57 -8.74 -18.49
CA ARG A 224 4.80 -9.23 -17.34
C ARG A 224 3.62 -8.28 -17.09
N LEU A 225 2.42 -8.84 -16.99
CA LEU A 225 1.21 -8.06 -16.71
C LEU A 225 0.94 -8.04 -15.21
N SER A 226 0.68 -6.86 -14.67
CA SER A 226 0.16 -6.73 -13.30
C SER A 226 -1.24 -7.33 -13.24
N THR A 227 -1.53 -8.12 -12.21
CA THR A 227 -2.90 -8.59 -11.93
C THR A 227 -3.61 -7.55 -11.07
N ALA A 228 -4.93 -7.41 -11.24
CA ALA A 228 -5.75 -6.45 -10.48
C ALA A 228 -5.68 -6.66 -8.94
N TYR A 229 -5.28 -7.86 -8.51
CA TYR A 229 -5.17 -8.26 -7.10
C TYR A 229 -3.73 -8.33 -6.58
N HIS A 230 -2.72 -7.98 -7.39
CA HIS A 230 -1.32 -7.98 -6.97
C HIS A 230 -0.69 -6.57 -7.14
N PRO A 231 -1.20 -5.55 -6.41
CA PRO A 231 -0.70 -4.17 -6.47
C PRO A 231 0.78 -4.07 -6.07
N GLN A 232 1.37 -5.12 -5.51
CA GLN A 232 2.80 -5.19 -5.20
C GLN A 232 3.67 -5.28 -6.47
N THR A 233 3.12 -5.81 -7.57
CA THR A 233 3.84 -5.94 -8.85
C THR A 233 3.94 -4.59 -9.53
N SER A 234 2.86 -3.81 -9.67
CA SER A 234 2.88 -2.45 -10.25
C SER A 234 3.14 -1.32 -9.22
N GLY A 235 3.08 -1.63 -7.92
CA GLY A 235 3.04 -0.62 -6.86
C GLY A 235 4.23 0.32 -6.80
N GLN A 236 5.39 -0.11 -7.30
CA GLN A 236 6.56 0.77 -7.41
C GLN A 236 6.34 1.90 -8.43
N VAL A 237 5.76 1.57 -9.57
CA VAL A 237 5.40 2.56 -10.59
C VAL A 237 4.26 3.44 -10.08
N GLU A 238 3.23 2.86 -9.44
CA GLU A 238 2.12 3.64 -8.88
C GLU A 238 2.53 4.62 -7.78
N VAL A 239 3.45 4.22 -6.88
CA VAL A 239 3.99 5.10 -5.83
C VAL A 239 4.80 6.23 -6.47
N THR A 240 5.61 5.91 -7.48
CA THR A 240 6.34 6.90 -8.28
C THR A 240 5.38 7.85 -9.00
N ASN A 241 4.32 7.34 -9.62
CA ASN A 241 3.32 8.12 -10.33
C ASN A 241 2.59 9.08 -9.39
N ARG A 242 2.21 8.62 -8.19
CA ARG A 242 1.64 9.47 -7.14
C ARG A 242 2.59 10.59 -6.72
N GLY A 243 3.88 10.28 -6.56
CA GLY A 243 4.88 11.28 -6.21
C GLY A 243 5.15 12.29 -7.32
N LEU A 244 5.29 11.83 -8.57
CA LEU A 244 5.43 12.67 -9.76
C LEU A 244 4.23 13.60 -9.93
N LYS A 245 3.00 13.06 -9.81
CA LYS A 245 1.77 13.85 -9.93
C LYS A 245 1.74 14.96 -8.87
N ARG A 246 2.09 14.65 -7.62
CA ARG A 246 2.14 15.64 -6.52
C ARG A 246 3.17 16.75 -6.76
N ILE A 247 4.36 16.41 -7.28
CA ILE A 247 5.36 17.43 -7.61
C ILE A 247 4.89 18.26 -8.80
N LEU A 248 4.37 17.63 -9.85
CA LEU A 248 3.86 18.32 -11.03
C LEU A 248 2.72 19.30 -10.67
N GLU A 249 1.75 18.88 -9.86
CA GLU A 249 0.66 19.73 -9.37
C GLU A 249 1.17 20.96 -8.62
N ARG A 250 2.19 20.79 -7.76
CA ARG A 250 2.81 21.92 -7.04
C ARG A 250 3.58 22.87 -7.96
N THR A 251 4.24 22.32 -8.99
CA THR A 251 5.15 23.09 -9.86
C THR A 251 4.38 23.85 -10.96
N VAL A 252 3.21 23.33 -11.34
CA VAL A 252 2.34 23.93 -12.36
C VAL A 252 1.45 25.05 -11.78
N GLY A 253 1.16 25.01 -10.47
CA GLY A 253 0.38 26.04 -9.79
C GLY A 253 -1.00 26.21 -10.41
N GLU A 254 -1.43 27.44 -10.65
CA GLU A 254 -2.76 27.76 -11.20
C GLU A 254 -2.85 27.52 -12.72
N ASN A 255 -1.75 27.69 -13.46
CA ASN A 255 -1.76 27.56 -14.92
C ASN A 255 -1.51 26.12 -15.37
N ARG A 256 -2.57 25.31 -15.28
CA ARG A 256 -2.57 23.88 -15.67
C ARG A 256 -2.22 23.61 -17.13
N ALA A 257 -2.16 24.61 -18.01
CA ALA A 257 -1.83 24.43 -19.42
C ALA A 257 -0.32 24.32 -19.71
N LEU A 258 0.56 24.55 -18.73
CA LEU A 258 2.03 24.55 -18.91
C LEU A 258 2.74 23.29 -18.40
N TRP A 259 1.99 22.27 -17.97
CA TRP A 259 2.56 21.09 -17.32
C TRP A 259 3.61 20.35 -18.17
N SER A 260 3.48 20.33 -19.50
CA SER A 260 4.43 19.58 -20.33
C SER A 260 5.83 20.21 -20.34
N HIS A 261 5.95 21.53 -20.18
CA HIS A 261 7.24 22.23 -20.08
C HIS A 261 7.90 21.98 -18.71
N LYS A 262 7.09 21.82 -17.67
CA LYS A 262 7.55 21.57 -16.30
C LYS A 262 7.89 20.10 -16.03
N LEU A 263 7.65 19.20 -16.99
CA LEU A 263 7.86 17.77 -16.80
C LEU A 263 9.34 17.43 -16.59
N GLU A 264 10.25 18.01 -17.37
CA GLU A 264 11.69 17.78 -17.22
C GLU A 264 12.18 18.30 -15.86
N ASP A 265 11.75 19.51 -15.46
CA ASP A 265 12.03 20.09 -14.14
C ASP A 265 11.49 19.19 -13.01
N THR A 266 10.29 18.64 -13.20
CA THR A 266 9.63 17.72 -12.25
C THR A 266 10.38 16.40 -12.15
N LEU A 267 10.82 15.82 -13.26
CA LEU A 267 11.61 14.59 -13.28
C LEU A 267 12.97 14.81 -12.60
N LEU A 268 13.59 15.95 -12.87
CA LEU A 268 14.85 16.35 -12.24
C LEU A 268 14.68 16.52 -10.73
N ALA A 269 13.61 17.20 -10.30
CA ALA A 269 13.24 17.28 -8.89
C ALA A 269 12.99 15.88 -8.30
N PHE A 270 12.20 15.03 -8.95
CA PHE A 270 11.88 13.68 -8.45
C PHE A 270 13.12 12.79 -8.29
N ARG A 271 14.00 12.76 -9.30
CA ARG A 271 15.28 12.03 -9.28
C ARG A 271 16.21 12.50 -8.16
N THR A 272 16.02 13.73 -7.69
CA THR A 272 16.80 14.33 -6.62
C THR A 272 16.04 14.46 -5.31
N ALA A 273 14.77 14.05 -5.21
CA ALA A 273 13.86 14.44 -4.11
C ALA A 273 13.80 13.49 -2.91
N PHE A 274 14.57 12.40 -2.85
CA PHE A 274 14.56 11.56 -1.63
C PHE A 274 15.22 12.32 -0.46
N LYS A 275 14.38 13.01 0.32
CA LYS A 275 14.65 13.91 1.48
C LYS A 275 15.26 15.30 1.16
N THR A 276 14.85 15.95 0.09
CA THR A 276 15.40 17.28 -0.32
C THR A 276 14.48 18.44 0.00
N THR A 277 13.23 18.17 0.42
CA THR A 277 12.30 19.19 0.90
C THR A 277 12.96 20.10 1.94
N ARG A 278 13.70 19.52 2.89
CA ARG A 278 14.38 20.27 3.96
C ARG A 278 15.57 21.12 3.50
N ILE A 279 16.21 20.78 2.38
CA ILE A 279 17.37 21.53 1.81
C ILE A 279 16.87 22.67 0.93
N LEU A 280 15.85 22.43 0.10
CA LEU A 280 15.19 23.48 -0.69
C LEU A 280 14.48 24.50 0.20
N GLU A 281 13.80 24.05 1.26
CA GLU A 281 13.21 24.94 2.27
C GLU A 281 14.26 25.85 2.94
N ARG A 282 15.46 25.32 3.25
CA ARG A 282 16.55 26.11 3.84
C ARG A 282 17.27 27.04 2.86
N THR A 283 17.31 26.71 1.57
CA THR A 283 18.05 27.49 0.55
C THR A 283 17.19 28.56 -0.13
N VAL A 284 15.90 28.30 -0.31
CA VAL A 284 14.95 29.26 -0.91
C VAL A 284 14.56 30.36 0.10
N GLY A 285 14.53 30.07 1.41
CA GLY A 285 14.09 31.03 2.42
C GLY A 285 12.61 31.41 2.24
N GLU A 286 12.20 32.60 2.69
CA GLU A 286 10.80 33.05 2.65
C GLU A 286 10.29 33.38 1.23
N ASN A 287 11.19 33.75 0.30
CA ASN A 287 10.79 34.19 -1.03
C ASN A 287 10.73 33.02 -2.03
N ARG A 288 9.55 32.38 -2.10
CA ARG A 288 9.26 31.19 -2.93
C ARG A 288 9.34 31.43 -4.44
N ALA A 289 9.51 32.67 -4.91
CA ALA A 289 9.59 32.97 -6.34
C ALA A 289 10.96 32.67 -6.97
N LEU A 290 12.04 32.62 -6.18
CA LEU A 290 13.43 32.43 -6.65
C LEU A 290 13.87 30.95 -6.68
N TRP A 291 12.92 30.03 -6.63
CA TRP A 291 13.22 28.61 -6.49
C TRP A 291 13.86 28.01 -7.74
N SER A 292 13.52 28.51 -8.93
CA SER A 292 14.14 28.07 -10.20
C SER A 292 15.63 28.34 -10.24
N ASP A 293 16.04 29.52 -9.78
CA ASP A 293 17.42 30.00 -9.88
C ASP A 293 18.33 29.33 -8.84
N LYS A 294 17.73 28.89 -7.71
CA LYS A 294 18.41 28.13 -6.66
C LYS A 294 18.32 26.62 -6.85
N LEU A 295 17.52 26.15 -7.81
CA LEU A 295 17.28 24.73 -8.05
C LEU A 295 18.56 24.03 -8.49
N GLU A 296 19.31 24.59 -9.45
CA GLU A 296 20.55 23.98 -9.95
C GLU A 296 21.59 23.74 -8.85
N ASN A 297 21.75 24.71 -7.94
CA ASN A 297 22.65 24.61 -6.79
C ASN A 297 22.18 23.56 -5.76
N ALA A 298 20.88 23.48 -5.49
CA ALA A 298 20.32 22.46 -4.61
C ALA A 298 20.41 21.04 -5.21
N LEU A 299 20.22 20.92 -6.52
CA LEU A 299 20.38 19.69 -7.30
C LEU A 299 21.83 19.22 -7.30
N TRP A 300 22.79 20.15 -7.43
CA TRP A 300 24.22 19.87 -7.34
C TRP A 300 24.60 19.32 -5.96
N ALA A 301 24.19 20.01 -4.89
CA ALA A 301 24.44 19.57 -3.52
C ALA A 301 23.83 18.19 -3.21
N PHE A 302 22.67 17.86 -3.78
CA PHE A 302 22.04 16.56 -3.55
C PHE A 302 22.74 15.41 -4.29
N LYS A 303 23.16 15.62 -5.54
CA LYS A 303 23.87 14.62 -6.36
C LYS A 303 25.20 14.21 -5.73
N THR A 304 25.85 15.13 -5.03
CA THR A 304 27.15 14.93 -4.36
C THR A 304 27.04 14.55 -2.88
N ALA A 305 25.85 14.65 -2.27
CA ALA A 305 25.62 14.28 -0.88
C ALA A 305 25.47 12.75 -0.67
N PHE A 306 26.15 12.23 0.35
CA PHE A 306 26.16 10.82 0.74
C PHE A 306 24.78 10.32 1.21
N LYS A 307 24.39 9.11 0.84
CA LYS A 307 23.11 8.50 1.23
C LYS A 307 23.33 7.27 2.10
N THR A 308 22.96 7.37 3.36
CA THR A 308 23.09 6.29 4.36
C THR A 308 22.43 4.96 3.97
N PRO A 309 21.21 4.93 3.38
CA PRO A 309 20.57 3.65 3.03
C PRO A 309 21.24 2.89 1.87
N VAL A 310 21.98 3.61 1.01
CA VAL A 310 22.65 3.05 -0.17
C VAL A 310 24.16 2.93 0.05
N GLY A 311 24.71 3.61 1.06
CA GLY A 311 26.13 3.58 1.38
C GLY A 311 27.02 4.47 0.50
N CYS A 312 26.45 5.25 -0.43
CA CYS A 312 27.23 6.14 -1.30
C CYS A 312 26.40 7.33 -1.82
N THR A 313 27.01 8.18 -2.65
CA THR A 313 26.29 9.27 -3.35
C THR A 313 25.56 8.72 -4.58
N PRO A 314 24.39 9.27 -4.98
CA PRO A 314 23.68 8.82 -6.18
C PRO A 314 24.53 9.01 -7.45
N TYR A 315 25.33 10.08 -7.52
CA TYR A 315 26.25 10.30 -8.64
C TYR A 315 27.32 9.20 -8.73
N ARG A 316 27.90 8.79 -7.59
CA ARG A 316 28.89 7.71 -7.55
C ARG A 316 28.30 6.36 -7.92
N LEU A 317 27.04 6.09 -7.54
CA LEU A 317 26.36 4.85 -7.89
C LEU A 317 26.12 4.72 -9.41
N VAL A 318 25.71 5.81 -10.05
CA VAL A 318 25.34 5.82 -11.48
C VAL A 318 26.57 5.87 -12.37
N TYR A 319 27.51 6.76 -12.10
CA TYR A 319 28.65 7.02 -12.99
C TYR A 319 29.96 6.35 -12.56
N GLY A 320 29.95 5.74 -11.37
CA GLY A 320 31.11 5.07 -10.80
C GLY A 320 32.30 5.95 -10.48
N LYS A 321 32.08 7.26 -10.34
CA LYS A 321 33.10 8.25 -9.97
C LYS A 321 32.55 9.25 -8.96
N ALA A 322 33.41 9.79 -8.11
CA ALA A 322 33.07 10.96 -7.31
C ALA A 322 32.85 12.18 -8.22
N CYS A 323 31.90 13.04 -7.87
CA CYS A 323 31.64 14.28 -8.59
C CYS A 323 32.71 15.32 -8.23
N HIS A 324 33.25 16.03 -9.21
CA HIS A 324 34.21 17.12 -8.99
C HIS A 324 33.47 18.40 -8.59
N LEU A 325 33.74 18.94 -7.40
CA LEU A 325 33.12 20.20 -6.94
C LEU A 325 33.80 21.43 -7.58
N PRO A 326 33.10 22.56 -7.80
CA PRO A 326 33.72 23.78 -8.35
C PRO A 326 34.92 24.29 -7.54
N LEU A 327 34.85 24.22 -6.21
CA LEU A 327 35.99 24.54 -5.31
C LEU A 327 37.15 23.54 -5.47
N GLU A 328 36.85 22.28 -5.80
CA GLU A 328 37.86 21.29 -6.15
C GLU A 328 38.42 21.51 -7.56
N LEU A 329 37.75 22.19 -8.48
CA LEU A 329 38.35 22.51 -9.79
C LEU A 329 39.44 23.56 -9.64
N GLU A 330 39.26 24.59 -8.81
CA GLU A 330 40.32 25.55 -8.49
C GLU A 330 41.47 24.94 -7.67
N LEU A 331 41.17 24.13 -6.65
CA LEU A 331 42.18 23.48 -5.79
C LEU A 331 42.85 22.27 -6.46
N LYS A 332 42.09 21.43 -7.19
CA LYS A 332 42.65 20.31 -7.98
C LYS A 332 43.30 20.79 -9.26
N HIS A 333 43.06 21.96 -9.85
CA HIS A 333 43.90 22.35 -10.98
C HIS A 333 45.38 22.45 -10.56
N LYS A 334 45.64 22.93 -9.33
CA LYS A 334 46.99 22.95 -8.74
C LYS A 334 47.48 21.54 -8.32
N ALA A 335 46.63 20.73 -7.70
CA ALA A 335 47.01 19.38 -7.26
C ALA A 335 47.08 18.34 -8.40
N PHE A 336 46.24 18.45 -9.45
CA PHE A 336 46.17 17.58 -10.63
C PHE A 336 47.34 17.85 -11.58
N TRP A 337 47.75 19.10 -11.77
CA TRP A 337 48.99 19.40 -12.51
C TRP A 337 50.22 18.89 -11.75
N ALA A 338 50.25 18.98 -10.42
CA ALA A 338 51.29 18.35 -9.59
C ALA A 338 51.25 16.80 -9.67
N LEU A 339 50.06 16.19 -9.63
CA LEU A 339 49.88 14.73 -9.72
C LEU A 339 50.19 14.20 -11.13
N LYS A 340 49.89 14.96 -12.18
CA LYS A 340 50.14 14.60 -13.59
C LYS A 340 51.62 14.70 -13.92
N HIS A 341 52.35 15.64 -13.30
CA HIS A 341 53.82 15.66 -13.33
C HIS A 341 54.43 14.48 -12.56
N ALA A 342 53.81 14.02 -11.47
CA ALA A 342 54.29 12.90 -10.66
C ALA A 342 53.92 11.48 -11.18
N ASN A 343 52.77 11.31 -11.84
CA ASN A 343 52.20 10.00 -12.21
C ASN A 343 52.38 9.61 -13.68
N SER A 344 53.52 9.93 -14.30
CA SER A 344 53.81 9.52 -15.69
C SER A 344 54.17 8.03 -15.84
N ASP A 345 53.42 7.13 -15.18
CA ASP A 345 53.53 5.68 -15.38
C ASP A 345 52.15 5.07 -15.68
N LEU A 346 51.97 4.69 -16.95
CA LEU A 346 50.73 4.14 -17.50
C LEU A 346 50.31 2.82 -16.83
N LYS A 347 51.26 2.05 -16.29
CA LYS A 347 50.99 0.75 -15.69
C LYS A 347 50.26 0.90 -14.35
N THR A 348 50.76 1.79 -13.50
CA THR A 348 50.17 2.13 -12.20
C THR A 348 48.79 2.78 -12.34
N ALA A 349 48.59 3.61 -13.37
CA ALA A 349 47.28 4.18 -13.68
C ALA A 349 46.24 3.12 -14.12
N GLY A 350 46.69 2.09 -14.84
CA GLY A 350 45.86 0.95 -15.24
C GLY A 350 45.40 0.11 -14.06
N ASP A 351 46.30 -0.18 -13.12
CA ASP A 351 45.98 -0.97 -11.91
C ASP A 351 45.07 -0.18 -10.95
N HIS A 352 45.30 1.11 -10.78
CA HIS A 352 44.40 1.99 -10.02
C HIS A 352 43.00 2.06 -10.65
N ARG A 353 42.91 2.01 -11.98
CA ARG A 353 41.62 1.98 -12.70
C ARG A 353 40.88 0.67 -12.48
N LYS A 354 41.57 -0.47 -12.43
CA LYS A 354 40.98 -1.77 -12.09
C LYS A 354 40.48 -1.79 -10.65
N LEU A 355 41.24 -1.24 -9.71
CA LEU A 355 40.85 -1.13 -8.30
C LEU A 355 39.57 -0.29 -8.13
N GLN A 356 39.46 0.84 -8.84
CA GLN A 356 38.23 1.64 -8.86
C GLN A 356 37.01 0.90 -9.43
N LEU A 357 37.20 0.03 -10.42
CA LEU A 357 36.13 -0.80 -10.98
C LEU A 357 35.68 -1.90 -10.02
N ASN A 358 36.62 -2.49 -9.25
CA ASN A 358 36.31 -3.47 -8.22
C ASN A 358 35.55 -2.84 -7.05
N GLU A 359 35.99 -1.68 -6.55
CA GLU A 359 35.25 -0.90 -5.54
C GLU A 359 33.83 -0.55 -6.00
N LEU A 360 33.65 -0.27 -7.31
CA LEU A 360 32.33 -0.02 -7.86
C LEU A 360 31.43 -1.25 -7.80
N SER A 361 31.99 -2.43 -8.09
CA SER A 361 31.26 -3.69 -8.00
C SER A 361 30.82 -3.94 -6.57
N GLU A 362 31.73 -3.78 -5.60
CA GLU A 362 31.43 -3.95 -4.17
C GLU A 362 30.32 -3.00 -3.69
N LEU A 363 30.35 -1.73 -4.11
CA LEU A 363 29.29 -0.77 -3.79
C LEU A 363 27.93 -1.19 -4.38
N ARG A 364 27.91 -1.79 -5.57
CA ARG A 364 26.68 -2.30 -6.20
C ARG A 364 26.15 -3.53 -5.47
N ASP A 365 27.04 -4.43 -5.06
CA ASP A 365 26.70 -5.63 -4.30
C ASP A 365 26.16 -5.25 -2.92
N GLN A 366 26.76 -4.26 -2.25
CA GLN A 366 26.25 -3.72 -0.99
C GLN A 366 24.87 -3.06 -1.15
N ALA A 367 24.64 -2.32 -2.24
CA ALA A 367 23.32 -1.75 -2.53
C ALA A 367 22.27 -2.83 -2.81
N TYR A 368 22.66 -3.93 -3.44
CA TYR A 368 21.81 -5.11 -3.67
C TYR A 368 21.39 -5.76 -2.34
N GLU A 369 22.35 -6.04 -1.47
CA GLU A 369 22.08 -6.60 -0.13
C GLU A 369 21.18 -5.69 0.70
N ASN A 370 21.44 -4.38 0.71
CA ASN A 370 20.61 -3.43 1.41
C ASN A 370 19.17 -3.38 0.85
N SER A 371 19.00 -3.50 -0.46
CA SER A 371 17.68 -3.57 -1.11
C SER A 371 16.92 -4.83 -0.72
N LEU A 372 17.61 -5.98 -0.69
CA LEU A 372 17.05 -7.26 -0.24
C LEU A 372 16.59 -7.18 1.23
N ILE A 373 17.46 -6.71 2.12
CA ILE A 373 17.17 -6.57 3.55
C ILE A 373 15.95 -5.65 3.75
N TYR A 374 15.87 -4.55 3.01
CA TYR A 374 14.73 -3.64 3.10
C TYR A 374 13.42 -4.30 2.64
N LYS A 375 13.45 -5.05 1.53
CA LYS A 375 12.28 -5.80 1.05
C LYS A 375 11.85 -6.89 2.03
N GLU A 376 12.78 -7.64 2.60
CA GLU A 376 12.49 -8.66 3.60
C GLU A 376 11.87 -8.06 4.88
N ARG A 377 12.41 -6.94 5.38
CA ARG A 377 11.83 -6.23 6.52
C ARG A 377 10.42 -5.74 6.23
N THR A 378 10.19 -5.21 5.03
CA THR A 378 8.87 -4.74 4.59
C THR A 378 7.87 -5.90 4.48
N LYS A 379 8.30 -7.04 3.92
CA LYS A 379 7.54 -8.29 3.87
C LYS A 379 7.17 -8.78 5.27
N LYS A 380 8.14 -8.89 6.18
CA LYS A 380 7.91 -9.30 7.57
C LYS A 380 6.90 -8.39 8.29
N LEU A 381 7.02 -7.08 8.11
CA LEU A 381 6.08 -6.10 8.69
C LEU A 381 4.66 -6.25 8.13
N HIS A 382 4.53 -6.52 6.83
CA HIS A 382 3.25 -6.74 6.18
C HIS A 382 2.61 -8.06 6.63
N GLU A 383 3.36 -9.16 6.66
CA GLU A 383 2.89 -10.45 7.15
C GLU A 383 2.48 -10.42 8.64
N ALA A 384 3.21 -9.67 9.46
CA ALA A 384 2.85 -9.47 10.87
C ALA A 384 1.51 -8.73 11.05
N LYS A 385 1.16 -7.84 10.11
CA LYS A 385 -0.15 -7.14 10.11
C LYS A 385 -1.31 -8.03 9.66
N ILE A 386 -1.05 -9.06 8.85
CA ILE A 386 -2.05 -10.04 8.44
C ILE A 386 -2.36 -11.02 9.59
N LYS A 387 -1.34 -11.36 10.41
CA LYS A 387 -1.46 -12.33 11.52
C LYS A 387 -2.17 -11.77 12.78
N ASN A 388 -2.25 -10.45 12.96
CA ASN A 388 -2.99 -9.79 14.05
C ASN A 388 -4.38 -9.36 13.58
#